data_AF-A0A3C1JRY5-F1
#
_entry.id   AF-A0A3C1JRY5-F1
#
_cell.length_a   1.000
_cell.length_b   1.000
_cell.length_c   1.000
_cell.angle_alpha   90.00
_cell.angle_beta   90.00
_cell.angle_gamma   90.00
#
_symmetry.space_group_name_H-M   'P 1'
#
loop_
_entity.id
_entity.type
_entity.pdbx_description
1 polymer ?
#
loop_
_entity_poly.entity_id
_entity_poly.type
_entity_poly.pdbx_seq_one_letter_code
_entity_poly.pdbx_strand_id
1 'polypeptide(L)'
;MSARSEPGTGENLIAGDVRLTPMRRQYLSLKAQHPDAVLFFRLGDFYETFDQDAETCARVLQITLTGREIGRGQRVPMAGLPAHAVQGYLARMVQAGFKVAVCEQVGETEPATSGARAMLSREVTRVVTAGTVIEPSMLDGRRNNYLVSVVASSATDDRKVKRGIQDERGRALSWGLAYADITTGEFGCAQLDGDDGAEIGREIARLNPAECIIPAIERRVRSDDEMPTVESVACADRHISSWEPHQFDLATARASLHRVFGVASLVGFGCEDRPMAIRAAGALVAYLERTHRTRLPLLDGLITYDPSTYLRLDPYSRRNLDLDDDGSTGARGGGPARVTLVRVLDEARTPVGSRMLRRWLGQPLCDVQSISRRHDAVEGFVRDGARREMVRTILGRVADIERLAGRASQRLASPRDLHAIRTSLIASAEISRTPASGAISGTVADLAIQAVLMEIDPCQ
;
A
#
# COMPACT_ATOMS: atom_id res chain seq x y z
N MET A 1 22.67 76.38 -15.01
CA MET A 1 22.24 75.29 -15.89
C MET A 1 23.18 74.11 -15.73
N SER A 2 22.83 73.16 -14.86
CA SER A 2 23.23 71.73 -14.91
C SER A 2 22.81 71.10 -13.57
N ALA A 3 21.88 70.15 -13.62
CA ALA A 3 21.72 69.15 -12.57
C ALA A 3 21.13 67.90 -13.21
N ARG A 4 21.83 66.79 -12.98
CA ARG A 4 21.67 65.47 -13.60
C ARG A 4 20.51 64.68 -12.97
N SER A 5 20.02 63.76 -13.79
CA SER A 5 19.01 62.72 -13.57
C SER A 5 19.33 61.69 -12.48
N GLU A 6 18.33 61.31 -11.68
CA GLU A 6 18.22 60.01 -11.01
C GLU A 6 17.11 59.16 -11.67
N PRO A 7 17.28 57.84 -11.83
CA PRO A 7 16.28 56.96 -12.42
C PRO A 7 15.30 56.42 -11.36
N GLY A 8 14.00 56.51 -11.66
CA GLY A 8 12.93 55.95 -10.84
C GLY A 8 13.03 54.43 -10.72
N THR A 9 13.06 53.93 -9.49
CA THR A 9 12.81 52.54 -9.16
C THR A 9 11.35 52.22 -9.42
N GLY A 10 11.12 51.34 -10.40
CA GLY A 10 9.81 50.78 -10.68
C GLY A 10 9.30 49.96 -9.50
N GLU A 11 8.32 50.51 -8.79
CA GLU A 11 7.45 49.77 -7.88
C GLU A 11 6.58 48.81 -8.71
N ASN A 12 6.99 47.54 -8.77
CA ASN A 12 6.15 46.47 -9.29
C ASN A 12 5.15 46.03 -8.19
N LEU A 13 3.94 46.59 -8.28
CA LEU A 13 2.64 45.97 -8.02
C LEU A 13 2.67 44.67 -7.18
N ILE A 14 2.70 44.80 -5.85
CA ILE A 14 2.32 43.70 -4.95
C ILE A 14 0.78 43.66 -4.89
N ALA A 15 0.24 42.50 -5.25
CA ALA A 15 -1.16 42.14 -5.19
C ALA A 15 -1.82 42.58 -3.86
N GLY A 16 -3.02 43.16 -3.97
CA GLY A 16 -3.79 43.65 -2.84
C GLY A 16 -3.96 42.59 -1.76
N ASP A 17 -3.69 42.99 -0.52
CA ASP A 17 -3.77 42.19 0.70
C ASP A 17 -5.24 41.78 0.98
N VAL A 18 -5.67 40.65 0.43
CA VAL A 18 -6.99 40.06 0.64
C VAL A 18 -7.02 39.47 2.05
N ARG A 19 -7.75 40.11 2.97
CA ARG A 19 -8.06 39.51 4.29
C ARG A 19 -8.91 38.25 4.11
N LEU A 20 -8.24 37.11 3.99
CA LEU A 20 -8.85 35.77 3.91
C LEU A 20 -9.70 35.48 5.16
N THR A 21 -10.86 34.86 4.97
CA THR A 21 -11.66 34.33 6.10
C THR A 21 -10.85 33.30 6.89
N PRO A 22 -11.08 33.18 8.22
CA PRO A 22 -10.37 32.21 9.05
C PRO A 22 -10.45 30.78 8.52
N MET A 23 -11.64 30.35 8.09
CA MET A 23 -11.83 29.04 7.44
C MET A 23 -10.98 28.88 6.18
N ARG A 24 -10.96 29.89 5.30
CA ARG A 24 -10.19 29.83 4.05
C ARG A 24 -8.69 29.75 4.34
N ARG A 25 -8.21 30.48 5.35
CA ARG A 25 -6.82 30.41 5.81
C ARG A 25 -6.46 29.00 6.30
N GLN A 26 -7.33 28.38 7.09
CA GLN A 26 -7.13 27.01 7.57
C GLN A 26 -7.11 26.00 6.40
N TYR A 27 -8.04 26.12 5.46
CA TYR A 27 -8.06 25.27 4.26
C TYR A 27 -6.78 25.40 3.44
N LEU A 28 -6.36 26.63 3.11
CA LEU A 28 -5.15 26.86 2.31
C LEU A 28 -3.88 26.39 3.02
N SER A 29 -3.81 26.54 4.35
CA SER A 29 -2.69 26.02 5.14
C SER A 29 -2.61 24.49 5.08
N LEU A 30 -3.74 23.79 5.24
CA LEU A 30 -3.78 22.32 5.12
C LEU A 30 -3.51 21.86 3.69
N LYS A 31 -4.05 22.55 2.68
CA LYS A 31 -3.78 22.23 1.27
C LYS A 31 -2.31 22.42 0.90
N ALA A 32 -1.63 23.43 1.45
CA ALA A 32 -0.21 23.65 1.24
C ALA A 32 0.67 22.50 1.79
N GLN A 33 0.21 21.79 2.83
CA GLN A 33 0.90 20.60 3.36
C GLN A 33 0.67 19.35 2.49
N HIS A 34 -0.40 19.34 1.68
CA HIS A 34 -0.83 18.22 0.84
C HIS A 34 -1.11 18.69 -0.61
N PRO A 35 -0.11 19.24 -1.31
CA PRO A 35 -0.32 19.86 -2.63
C PRO A 35 -0.74 18.84 -3.70
N ASP A 36 -0.31 17.58 -3.56
CA ASP A 36 -0.55 16.48 -4.49
C ASP A 36 -1.83 15.68 -4.20
N ALA A 37 -2.58 16.03 -3.14
CA ALA A 37 -3.80 15.33 -2.76
C ALA A 37 -5.02 16.26 -2.80
N VAL A 38 -6.16 15.72 -3.20
CA VAL A 38 -7.46 16.40 -3.11
C VAL A 38 -7.87 16.49 -1.64
N LEU A 39 -8.14 17.70 -1.15
CA LEU A 39 -8.45 17.91 0.27
C LEU A 39 -9.96 17.86 0.54
N PHE A 40 -10.42 16.76 1.14
CA PHE A 40 -11.79 16.65 1.66
C PHE A 40 -11.87 17.33 3.03
N PHE A 41 -12.42 18.53 3.06
CA PHE A 41 -12.43 19.38 4.24
C PHE A 41 -13.78 19.32 4.98
N ARG A 42 -13.80 18.78 6.21
CA ARG A 42 -15.02 18.59 7.01
C ARG A 42 -15.67 19.93 7.42
N LEU A 43 -16.93 20.10 7.02
CA LEU A 43 -17.79 21.24 7.33
C LEU A 43 -19.21 20.75 7.68
N GLY A 44 -19.48 20.56 8.97
CA GLY A 44 -20.77 20.05 9.44
C GLY A 44 -21.03 18.65 8.87
N ASP A 45 -22.16 18.44 8.21
CA ASP A 45 -22.53 17.15 7.61
C ASP A 45 -21.99 16.93 6.19
N PHE A 46 -21.04 17.75 5.75
CA PHE A 46 -20.43 17.65 4.43
C PHE A 46 -18.90 17.64 4.50
N TYR A 47 -18.28 17.04 3.49
CA TYR A 47 -16.93 17.37 3.08
C TYR A 47 -17.01 18.34 1.91
N GLU A 48 -16.24 19.41 1.98
CA GLU A 48 -16.14 20.37 0.90
C GLU A 48 -14.73 20.36 0.31
N THR A 49 -14.66 20.61 -0.99
CA THR A 49 -13.42 20.82 -1.73
C THR A 49 -13.50 22.19 -2.42
N PHE A 50 -12.37 22.85 -2.62
CA PHE A 50 -12.33 24.19 -3.22
C PHE A 50 -11.31 24.28 -4.36
N ASP A 51 -11.46 25.32 -5.20
CA ASP A 51 -10.54 25.64 -6.29
C ASP A 51 -10.38 24.45 -7.27
N GLN A 52 -9.14 24.11 -7.64
CA GLN A 52 -8.86 22.99 -8.55
C GLN A 52 -9.35 21.64 -8.02
N ASP A 53 -9.38 21.46 -6.70
CA ASP A 53 -9.88 20.23 -6.07
C ASP A 53 -11.39 20.09 -6.31
N ALA A 54 -12.13 21.20 -6.27
CA ALA A 54 -13.56 21.21 -6.56
C ALA A 54 -13.87 20.85 -8.01
N GLU A 55 -13.13 21.43 -8.95
CA GLU A 55 -13.27 21.11 -10.38
C GLU A 55 -12.94 19.65 -10.67
N THR A 56 -11.88 19.14 -10.04
CA THR A 56 -11.47 17.74 -10.15
C THR A 56 -12.55 16.81 -9.59
N CYS A 57 -13.06 17.11 -8.40
CA CYS A 57 -14.15 16.33 -7.78
C CYS A 57 -15.42 16.36 -8.63
N ALA A 58 -15.85 17.53 -9.12
CA ALA A 58 -17.02 17.65 -9.97
C ALA A 58 -16.93 16.77 -11.22
N ARG A 59 -15.77 16.81 -11.90
CA ARG A 59 -15.52 16.01 -13.11
C ARG A 59 -15.42 14.50 -12.84
N VAL A 60 -14.67 14.10 -11.82
CA VAL A 60 -14.43 12.66 -11.53
C VAL A 60 -15.65 12.02 -10.87
N LEU A 61 -16.27 12.73 -9.93
CA LEU A 61 -17.38 12.22 -9.14
C LEU A 61 -18.74 12.50 -9.78
N GLN A 62 -18.79 13.30 -10.85
CA GLN A 62 -20.03 13.70 -11.53
C GLN A 62 -21.01 14.36 -10.53
N ILE A 63 -20.46 15.25 -9.70
CA ILE A 63 -21.21 16.05 -8.72
C ILE A 63 -21.26 17.52 -9.15
N THR A 64 -22.22 18.27 -8.63
CA THR A 64 -22.41 19.67 -9.00
C THR A 64 -21.24 20.54 -8.53
N LEU A 65 -20.62 21.26 -9.47
CA LEU A 65 -19.69 22.34 -9.17
C LEU A 65 -20.49 23.61 -8.86
N THR A 66 -20.24 24.22 -7.70
CA THR A 66 -20.88 25.45 -7.25
C THR A 66 -19.83 26.51 -6.92
N GLY A 67 -20.26 27.67 -6.42
CA GLY A 67 -19.35 28.72 -5.95
C GLY A 67 -19.65 29.11 -4.51
N ARG A 68 -18.64 29.21 -3.65
CA ARG A 68 -18.78 29.71 -2.28
C ARG A 68 -18.21 31.12 -2.17
N GLU A 69 -18.97 32.02 -1.55
CA GLU A 69 -18.45 33.36 -1.25
C GLU A 69 -17.49 33.30 -0.06
N ILE A 70 -16.26 33.82 -0.24
CA ILE A 70 -15.20 33.79 0.78
C ILE A 70 -14.83 35.18 1.29
N GLY A 71 -15.71 36.17 1.08
CA GLY A 71 -15.58 37.55 1.55
C GLY A 71 -15.40 38.57 0.41
N ARG A 72 -15.90 39.80 0.63
CA ARG A 72 -15.84 40.95 -0.29
C ARG A 72 -16.26 40.63 -1.74
N GLY A 73 -17.28 39.79 -1.95
CA GLY A 73 -17.84 39.50 -3.27
C GLY A 73 -17.03 38.54 -4.14
N GLN A 74 -15.94 37.96 -3.65
CA GLN A 74 -15.23 36.89 -4.37
C GLN A 74 -15.88 35.53 -4.11
N ARG A 75 -16.24 34.82 -5.19
CA ARG A 75 -16.67 33.42 -5.16
C ARG A 75 -15.55 32.51 -5.64
N VAL A 76 -15.33 31.42 -4.92
CA VAL A 76 -14.40 30.34 -5.31
C VAL A 76 -15.16 29.09 -5.72
N PRO A 77 -14.66 28.31 -6.69
CA PRO A 77 -15.21 27.00 -7.03
C PRO A 77 -15.28 26.10 -5.79
N MET A 78 -16.39 25.39 -5.65
CA MET A 78 -16.67 24.54 -4.50
C MET A 78 -17.54 23.34 -4.90
N ALA A 79 -17.16 22.16 -4.44
CA ALA A 79 -17.93 20.94 -4.59
C ALA A 79 -18.07 20.25 -3.23
N GLY A 80 -19.31 19.86 -2.89
CA GLY A 80 -19.69 19.28 -1.60
C GLY A 80 -20.10 17.82 -1.71
N LEU A 81 -19.77 17.05 -0.67
CA LEU A 81 -19.99 15.62 -0.56
C LEU A 81 -20.64 15.30 0.79
N PRO A 82 -21.75 14.55 0.84
CA PRO A 82 -22.38 14.22 2.12
C PRO A 82 -21.49 13.30 2.97
N ALA A 83 -21.37 13.62 4.27
CA ALA A 83 -20.56 12.91 5.26
C ALA A 83 -20.69 11.39 5.20
N HIS A 84 -21.94 10.94 5.27
CA HIS A 84 -22.33 9.56 5.45
C HIS A 84 -22.03 8.71 4.22
N ALA A 85 -21.83 9.34 3.06
CA ALA A 85 -21.53 8.66 1.80
C ALA A 85 -20.07 8.89 1.34
N VAL A 86 -19.23 9.56 2.14
CA VAL A 86 -17.85 9.92 1.75
C VAL A 86 -17.02 8.72 1.30
N GLN A 87 -17.26 7.54 1.87
CA GLN A 87 -16.54 6.30 1.55
C GLN A 87 -16.68 5.90 0.07
N GLY A 88 -17.90 6.00 -0.49
CA GLY A 88 -18.11 5.71 -1.90
C GLY A 88 -17.41 6.70 -2.83
N TYR A 89 -17.32 7.97 -2.42
CA TYR A 89 -16.62 9.00 -3.17
C TYR A 89 -15.10 8.86 -3.08
N LEU A 90 -14.58 8.52 -1.90
CA LEU A 90 -13.16 8.17 -1.71
C LEU A 90 -12.75 7.03 -2.65
N ALA A 91 -13.56 5.98 -2.71
CA ALA A 91 -13.32 4.84 -3.59
C ALA A 91 -13.15 5.25 -5.06
N ARG A 92 -14.08 6.08 -5.55
CA ARG A 92 -14.07 6.57 -6.93
C ARG A 92 -12.89 7.50 -7.22
N MET A 93 -12.51 8.36 -6.29
CA MET A 93 -11.33 9.24 -6.45
C MET A 93 -10.04 8.41 -6.56
N VAL A 94 -9.87 7.43 -5.66
CA VAL A 94 -8.67 6.57 -5.63
C VAL A 94 -8.59 5.70 -6.88
N GLN A 95 -9.70 5.11 -7.32
CA GLN A 95 -9.78 4.36 -8.58
C GLN A 95 -9.45 5.24 -9.80
N ALA A 96 -9.79 6.52 -9.76
CA ALA A 96 -9.46 7.49 -10.80
C ALA A 96 -8.00 8.00 -10.74
N GLY A 97 -7.18 7.53 -9.80
CA GLY A 97 -5.76 7.89 -9.69
C GLY A 97 -5.46 9.06 -8.76
N PHE A 98 -6.44 9.53 -7.98
CA PHE A 98 -6.23 10.67 -7.08
C PHE A 98 -5.95 10.24 -5.65
N LYS A 99 -4.98 10.91 -5.01
CA LYS A 99 -4.80 10.88 -3.56
C LYS A 99 -5.83 11.80 -2.90
N VAL A 100 -6.39 11.39 -1.77
CA VAL A 100 -7.39 12.20 -1.05
C VAL A 100 -6.96 12.40 0.40
N ALA A 101 -6.70 13.64 0.79
CA ALA A 101 -6.47 14.01 2.19
C ALA A 101 -7.81 14.23 2.88
N VAL A 102 -8.08 13.45 3.94
CA VAL A 102 -9.30 13.57 4.73
C VAL A 102 -9.01 14.45 5.95
N CYS A 103 -9.67 15.60 5.99
CA CYS A 103 -9.54 16.56 7.06
C CYS A 103 -10.78 16.55 7.95
N GLU A 104 -10.60 16.24 9.23
CA GLU A 104 -11.66 16.18 10.23
C GLU A 104 -11.62 17.39 11.16
N GLN A 105 -12.74 17.62 11.85
CA GLN A 105 -12.81 18.56 12.97
C GLN A 105 -12.30 17.87 14.23
N VAL A 106 -11.33 18.51 14.90
CA VAL A 106 -10.70 18.04 16.13
C VAL A 106 -10.83 19.09 17.23
N GLY A 107 -11.09 18.64 18.46
CA GLY A 107 -11.14 19.48 19.66
C GLY A 107 -12.51 20.05 20.03
N GLU A 108 -12.61 20.55 21.27
CA GLU A 108 -13.72 21.37 21.74
C GLU A 108 -13.60 22.79 21.16
N THR A 109 -14.74 23.43 20.88
CA THR A 109 -14.82 24.83 20.44
C THR A 109 -13.95 25.75 21.29
N GLU A 110 -12.96 26.43 20.71
CA GLU A 110 -12.27 27.51 21.43
C GLU A 110 -13.31 28.52 21.93
N PRO A 111 -13.28 28.93 23.22
CA PRO A 111 -14.20 29.92 23.73
C PRO A 111 -14.09 31.19 22.89
N ALA A 112 -15.24 31.67 22.41
CA ALA A 112 -15.38 32.90 21.65
C ALA A 112 -14.95 34.11 22.50
N THR A 113 -13.64 34.31 22.64
CA THR A 113 -13.09 35.51 23.24
C THR A 113 -13.24 36.58 22.17
N SER A 114 -14.18 37.52 22.38
CA SER A 114 -14.55 38.62 21.49
C SER A 114 -15.27 38.25 20.17
N GLY A 115 -16.57 37.97 20.23
CA GLY A 115 -17.53 38.14 19.11
C GLY A 115 -17.33 37.29 17.85
N ALA A 116 -16.25 36.54 17.73
CA ALA A 116 -15.97 35.60 16.66
C ALA A 116 -16.58 34.23 17.01
N ARG A 117 -17.33 33.62 16.08
CA ARG A 117 -17.82 32.24 16.22
C ARG A 117 -16.65 31.32 16.58
N ALA A 118 -16.84 30.54 17.65
CA ALA A 118 -15.88 29.52 18.07
C ALA A 118 -15.44 28.66 16.88
N MET A 119 -14.14 28.66 16.60
CA MET A 119 -13.58 27.96 15.46
C MET A 119 -13.15 26.57 15.90
N LEU A 120 -13.68 25.55 15.23
CA LEU A 120 -13.23 24.18 15.44
C LEU A 120 -11.87 24.00 14.77
N SER A 121 -10.90 23.45 15.51
CA SER A 121 -9.63 23.04 14.93
C SER A 121 -9.87 21.91 13.93
N ARG A 122 -8.98 21.82 12.95
CA ARG A 122 -9.07 20.83 11.88
C ARG A 122 -7.70 20.32 11.54
N GLU A 123 -7.65 19.01 11.34
CA GLU A 123 -6.42 18.29 11.04
C GLU A 123 -6.70 17.26 9.95
N VAL A 124 -5.69 17.04 9.10
CA VAL A 124 -5.70 15.90 8.18
C VAL A 124 -5.42 14.66 9.00
N THR A 125 -6.43 13.80 9.15
CA THR A 125 -6.34 12.55 9.92
C THR A 125 -5.64 11.46 9.14
N ARG A 126 -5.80 11.46 7.81
CA ARG A 126 -5.14 10.54 6.89
C ARG A 126 -5.17 11.03 5.45
N VAL A 127 -4.28 10.47 4.63
CA VAL A 127 -4.25 10.60 3.17
C VAL A 127 -4.49 9.23 2.58
N VAL A 128 -5.59 9.08 1.85
CA VAL A 128 -5.97 7.84 1.18
C VAL A 128 -5.37 7.82 -0.22
N THR A 129 -4.59 6.78 -0.51
CA THR A 129 -3.97 6.49 -1.80
C THR A 129 -4.32 5.05 -2.21
N ALA A 130 -4.02 4.62 -3.45
CA ALA A 130 -4.42 3.27 -3.88
C ALA A 130 -3.73 2.16 -3.09
N GLY A 131 -2.48 2.34 -2.66
CA GLY A 131 -1.78 1.38 -1.81
C GLY A 131 -2.09 1.49 -0.32
N THR A 132 -2.85 2.51 0.11
CA THR A 132 -3.10 2.80 1.54
C THR A 132 -4.57 2.70 1.96
N VAL A 133 -5.37 1.99 1.17
CA VAL A 133 -6.78 1.70 1.45
C VAL A 133 -6.93 0.67 2.58
N ILE A 134 -7.82 0.93 3.53
CA ILE A 134 -8.13 0.01 4.65
C ILE A 134 -9.61 -0.37 4.73
N GLU A 135 -10.45 0.27 3.92
CA GLU A 135 -11.88 0.07 3.87
C GLU A 135 -12.25 -1.25 3.19
N PRO A 136 -13.01 -2.14 3.86
CA PRO A 136 -13.41 -3.40 3.25
C PRO A 136 -14.22 -3.23 1.96
N SER A 137 -14.98 -2.14 1.83
CA SER A 137 -15.76 -1.84 0.61
C SER A 137 -14.90 -1.48 -0.60
N MET A 138 -13.63 -1.18 -0.40
CA MET A 138 -12.68 -0.81 -1.45
C MET A 138 -11.66 -1.92 -1.75
N LEU A 139 -11.72 -3.03 -1.01
CA LEU A 139 -10.75 -4.11 -1.09
C LEU A 139 -11.43 -5.37 -1.61
N ASP A 140 -10.76 -6.08 -2.50
CA ASP A 140 -11.12 -7.46 -2.82
C ASP A 140 -10.61 -8.36 -1.70
N GLY A 141 -11.51 -9.12 -1.06
CA GLY A 141 -11.15 -10.10 -0.02
C GLY A 141 -10.13 -11.13 -0.51
N ARG A 142 -10.21 -11.53 -1.79
CA ARG A 142 -9.40 -12.63 -2.34
C ARG A 142 -8.03 -12.19 -2.82
N ARG A 143 -7.67 -10.91 -2.69
CA ARG A 143 -6.42 -10.33 -3.19
C ARG A 143 -5.77 -9.41 -2.16
N ASN A 144 -4.45 -9.39 -2.17
CA ASN A 144 -3.68 -8.37 -1.46
C ASN A 144 -3.76 -7.03 -2.18
N ASN A 145 -3.66 -5.94 -1.41
CA ASN A 145 -3.58 -4.58 -1.93
C ASN A 145 -2.20 -4.00 -1.61
N TYR A 146 -1.20 -4.39 -2.41
CA TYR A 146 0.18 -4.07 -2.12
C TYR A 146 0.54 -2.62 -2.45
N LEU A 147 1.23 -1.98 -1.51
CA LEU A 147 2.04 -0.80 -1.71
C LEU A 147 3.50 -1.25 -1.86
N VAL A 148 4.18 -0.84 -2.93
CA VAL A 148 5.57 -1.20 -3.20
C VAL A 148 6.44 0.05 -3.18
N SER A 149 7.67 -0.08 -2.69
CA SER A 149 8.72 0.94 -2.75
C SER A 149 9.91 0.37 -3.51
N VAL A 150 10.44 1.14 -4.48
CA VAL A 150 11.56 0.72 -5.32
C VAL A 150 12.63 1.81 -5.33
N VAL A 151 13.88 1.40 -5.16
CA VAL A 151 15.04 2.28 -5.28
C VAL A 151 16.14 1.57 -6.07
N ALA A 152 16.91 2.33 -6.84
CA ALA A 152 18.10 1.84 -7.52
C ALA A 152 19.30 2.68 -7.08
N SER A 153 20.45 2.04 -6.92
CA SER A 153 21.73 2.71 -6.73
C SER A 153 22.79 2.01 -7.56
N SER A 154 23.73 2.77 -8.10
CA SER A 154 24.96 2.15 -8.61
C SER A 154 25.71 1.53 -7.42
N ALA A 155 26.17 0.29 -7.55
CA ALA A 155 26.98 -0.39 -6.55
C ALA A 155 28.25 0.39 -6.16
N THR A 156 28.68 1.33 -7.03
CA THR A 156 29.81 2.22 -6.78
C THR A 156 29.51 3.38 -5.83
N ASP A 157 28.25 3.79 -5.64
CA ASP A 157 27.92 4.97 -4.82
C ASP A 157 28.11 4.72 -3.31
N ASP A 158 27.84 3.50 -2.83
CA ASP A 158 28.00 3.17 -1.40
C ASP A 158 29.43 2.72 -1.03
N ARG A 159 30.21 2.19 -1.98
CA ARG A 159 31.58 1.71 -1.73
C ARG A 159 32.68 2.77 -1.97
N LYS A 160 32.47 3.73 -2.88
CA LYS A 160 33.47 4.78 -3.17
C LYS A 160 33.64 5.80 -2.03
N VAL A 161 32.68 5.92 -1.12
CA VAL A 161 32.81 6.80 0.06
C VAL A 161 33.88 6.29 1.05
N LYS A 162 34.23 4.99 1.03
CA LYS A 162 35.17 4.42 2.01
C LYS A 162 36.54 4.03 1.48
N ARG A 163 36.72 3.75 0.19
CA ARG A 163 38.03 3.35 -0.37
C ARG A 163 38.09 3.84 -1.82
N GLY A 164 38.98 4.78 -2.12
CA GLY A 164 39.16 5.36 -3.46
C GLY A 164 39.70 4.37 -4.50
N ILE A 165 38.98 3.28 -4.75
CA ILE A 165 39.30 2.25 -5.73
C ILE A 165 38.29 2.38 -6.87
N GLN A 166 38.79 2.63 -8.08
CA GLN A 166 38.01 2.58 -9.30
C GLN A 166 37.92 1.11 -9.72
N ASP A 167 36.73 0.51 -9.64
CA ASP A 167 36.49 -0.81 -10.23
C ASP A 167 36.32 -0.66 -11.75
N GLU A 168 37.10 -1.45 -12.50
CA GLU A 168 37.04 -1.57 -13.97
C GLU A 168 35.89 -2.47 -14.45
N ARG A 169 35.15 -3.11 -13.53
CA ARG A 169 33.87 -3.76 -13.83
C ARG A 169 32.80 -2.68 -13.91
N GLY A 170 32.05 -2.67 -15.00
CA GLY A 170 30.96 -1.72 -15.27
C GLY A 170 30.04 -1.51 -14.07
N ARG A 171 29.37 -0.34 -14.04
CA ARG A 171 28.53 0.14 -12.93
C ARG A 171 27.38 -0.84 -12.64
N ALA A 172 27.64 -1.87 -11.84
CA ALA A 172 26.62 -2.84 -11.49
C ALA A 172 25.49 -2.14 -10.74
N LEU A 173 24.27 -2.22 -11.25
CA LEU A 173 23.10 -1.66 -10.56
C LEU A 173 22.65 -2.62 -9.47
N SER A 174 22.36 -2.07 -8.29
CA SER A 174 21.68 -2.78 -7.22
C SER A 174 20.34 -2.13 -6.94
N TRP A 175 19.33 -2.96 -6.77
CA TRP A 175 17.94 -2.58 -6.62
C TRP A 175 17.43 -2.99 -5.25
N GLY A 176 16.63 -2.11 -4.66
CA GLY A 176 15.89 -2.36 -3.44
C GLY A 176 14.42 -2.42 -3.75
N LEU A 177 13.76 -3.47 -3.26
CA LEU A 177 12.31 -3.58 -3.27
C LEU A 177 11.81 -3.78 -1.85
N ALA A 178 10.76 -3.07 -1.48
CA ALA A 178 9.96 -3.40 -0.31
C ALA A 178 8.48 -3.35 -0.68
N TYR A 179 7.67 -4.16 -0.03
CA TYR A 179 6.23 -4.19 -0.26
C TYR A 179 5.49 -4.39 1.05
N ALA A 180 4.33 -3.75 1.19
CA ALA A 180 3.45 -3.95 2.33
C ALA A 180 1.99 -4.11 1.88
N ASP A 181 1.24 -4.97 2.56
CA ASP A 181 -0.22 -4.90 2.60
C ASP A 181 -0.62 -4.40 3.99
N ILE A 182 -1.03 -3.13 4.06
CA ILE A 182 -1.34 -2.46 5.33
C ILE A 182 -2.58 -3.02 6.03
N THR A 183 -3.36 -3.85 5.35
CA THR A 183 -4.58 -4.45 5.90
C THR A 183 -4.32 -5.79 6.55
N THR A 184 -3.27 -6.50 6.12
CA THR A 184 -2.87 -7.79 6.67
C THR A 184 -1.64 -7.70 7.56
N GLY A 185 -0.82 -6.67 7.36
CA GLY A 185 0.46 -6.48 8.02
C GLY A 185 1.63 -7.21 7.37
N GLU A 186 1.39 -7.85 6.24
CA GLU A 186 2.46 -8.42 5.43
C GLU A 186 3.43 -7.31 5.01
N PHE A 187 4.71 -7.47 5.38
CA PHE A 187 5.77 -6.53 5.02
C PHE A 187 7.05 -7.28 4.70
N GLY A 188 7.54 -7.12 3.46
CA GLY A 188 8.72 -7.81 2.98
C GLY A 188 9.67 -6.92 2.21
N CYS A 189 10.94 -7.30 2.17
CA CYS A 189 11.96 -6.61 1.38
C CYS A 189 12.95 -7.56 0.71
N ALA A 190 13.52 -7.11 -0.39
CA ALA A 190 14.54 -7.81 -1.15
C ALA A 190 15.58 -6.83 -1.68
N GLN A 191 16.79 -7.34 -1.87
CA GLN A 191 17.85 -6.67 -2.62
C GLN A 191 18.19 -7.55 -3.82
N LEU A 192 18.23 -6.94 -4.99
CA LEU A 192 18.44 -7.61 -6.28
C LEU A 192 19.60 -6.93 -7.00
N ASP A 193 20.51 -7.73 -7.55
CA ASP A 193 21.58 -7.23 -8.40
C ASP A 193 21.20 -7.44 -9.87
N GLY A 194 21.52 -6.49 -10.75
CA GLY A 194 21.25 -6.61 -12.18
C GLY A 194 21.17 -5.26 -12.90
N ASP A 195 21.80 -5.19 -14.06
CA ASP A 195 22.05 -3.94 -14.78
C ASP A 195 20.83 -3.43 -15.58
N ASP A 196 19.89 -4.31 -15.92
CA ASP A 196 18.76 -4.02 -16.82
C ASP A 196 17.41 -3.87 -16.10
N GLY A 197 17.39 -4.04 -14.77
CA GLY A 197 16.15 -3.99 -13.99
C GLY A 197 15.16 -5.12 -14.30
N ALA A 198 15.56 -6.19 -14.99
CA ALA A 198 14.64 -7.27 -15.34
C ALA A 198 14.09 -8.01 -14.09
N GLU A 199 14.95 -8.28 -13.10
CA GLU A 199 14.55 -8.98 -11.87
C GLU A 199 13.57 -8.13 -11.04
N ILE A 200 13.80 -6.82 -10.94
CA ILE A 200 12.87 -5.93 -10.23
C ILE A 200 11.53 -5.83 -10.99
N GLY A 201 11.54 -5.80 -12.33
CA GLY A 201 10.33 -5.84 -13.14
C GLY A 201 9.51 -7.11 -12.95
N ARG A 202 10.17 -8.27 -12.78
CA ARG A 202 9.51 -9.55 -12.43
C ARG A 202 8.81 -9.46 -11.09
N GLU A 203 9.49 -8.94 -10.08
CA GLU A 203 8.93 -8.82 -8.74
C GLU A 203 7.75 -7.84 -8.68
N ILE A 204 7.82 -6.71 -9.39
CA ILE A 204 6.70 -5.78 -9.52
C ILE A 204 5.52 -6.45 -10.25
N ALA A 205 5.78 -7.22 -11.31
CA ALA A 205 4.72 -7.94 -12.02
C ALA A 205 4.08 -9.03 -11.14
N ARG A 206 4.87 -9.73 -10.34
CA ARG A 206 4.42 -10.75 -9.38
C ARG A 206 3.57 -10.16 -8.26
N LEU A 207 4.04 -9.06 -7.66
CA LEU A 207 3.32 -8.39 -6.57
C LEU A 207 2.07 -7.67 -7.10
N ASN A 208 2.11 -7.20 -8.34
CA ASN A 208 1.06 -6.41 -8.97
C ASN A 208 0.48 -5.31 -8.05
N PRO A 209 1.32 -4.37 -7.57
CA PRO A 209 0.91 -3.43 -6.56
C PRO A 209 -0.15 -2.44 -7.04
N ALA A 210 -0.99 -1.99 -6.11
CA ALA A 210 -1.94 -0.91 -6.34
C ALA A 210 -1.25 0.45 -6.44
N GLU A 211 -0.08 0.59 -5.81
CA GLU A 211 0.74 1.81 -5.85
C GLU A 211 2.23 1.48 -5.71
N CYS A 212 3.06 2.18 -6.49
CA CYS A 212 4.51 2.13 -6.42
C CYS A 212 5.07 3.48 -5.96
N ILE A 213 5.89 3.47 -4.91
CA ILE A 213 6.64 4.61 -4.39
C ILE A 213 8.04 4.56 -4.98
N ILE A 214 8.50 5.69 -5.50
CA ILE A 214 9.82 5.83 -6.11
C ILE A 214 10.47 7.15 -5.66
N PRO A 215 11.81 7.26 -5.64
CA PRO A 215 12.47 8.53 -5.45
C PRO A 215 12.03 9.52 -6.53
N ALA A 216 11.70 10.75 -6.14
CA ALA A 216 11.43 11.82 -7.10
C ALA A 216 12.68 12.05 -7.96
N ILE A 217 12.51 12.01 -9.28
CA ILE A 217 13.62 12.26 -10.21
C ILE A 217 13.98 13.75 -10.12
N GLU A 218 15.11 14.04 -9.48
CA GLU A 218 15.81 15.30 -9.74
C GLU A 218 16.19 15.27 -11.23
N ARG A 219 15.68 16.22 -12.04
CA ARG A 219 16.02 16.34 -13.47
C ARG A 219 17.53 16.44 -13.63
N ARG A 220 18.22 15.31 -13.74
CA ARG A 220 19.54 15.22 -14.35
C ARG A 220 19.32 15.14 -15.85
N VAL A 221 20.03 16.03 -16.55
CA VAL A 221 20.04 16.13 -18.01
C VAL A 221 20.17 14.74 -18.61
N ARG A 222 19.20 14.36 -19.45
CA ARG A 222 19.21 13.11 -20.22
C ARG A 222 20.51 13.09 -21.05
N SER A 223 21.43 12.21 -20.71
CA SER A 223 22.43 11.70 -21.64
C SER A 223 21.89 10.41 -22.24
N ASP A 224 22.09 10.20 -23.55
CA ASP A 224 21.56 9.10 -24.37
C ASP A 224 22.03 7.67 -23.97
N ASP A 225 22.64 7.51 -22.80
CA ASP A 225 23.02 6.20 -22.23
C ASP A 225 21.89 5.75 -21.29
N GLU A 226 20.82 5.20 -21.89
CA GLU A 226 19.54 4.88 -21.24
C GLU A 226 19.66 3.76 -20.20
N MET A 227 19.97 4.12 -18.96
CA MET A 227 19.65 3.26 -17.81
C MET A 227 18.13 3.12 -17.70
N PRO A 228 17.58 1.92 -17.43
CA PRO A 228 16.17 1.78 -17.12
C PRO A 228 15.84 2.65 -15.90
N THR A 229 14.96 3.63 -16.08
CA THR A 229 14.49 4.44 -14.96
C THR A 229 13.64 3.55 -14.05
N VAL A 230 13.68 3.79 -12.74
CA VAL A 230 12.76 3.11 -11.80
C VAL A 230 11.31 3.27 -12.26
N GLU A 231 10.99 4.41 -12.88
CA GLU A 231 9.72 4.66 -13.56
C GLU A 231 9.44 3.71 -14.71
N SER A 232 10.38 3.45 -15.63
CA SER A 232 10.14 2.56 -16.77
C SER A 232 9.90 1.10 -16.35
N VAL A 233 10.46 0.68 -15.22
CA VAL A 233 10.26 -0.68 -14.68
C VAL A 233 9.00 -0.78 -13.82
N ALA A 234 8.62 0.28 -13.11
CA ALA A 234 7.37 0.34 -12.35
C ALA A 234 6.13 0.54 -13.25
N CYS A 235 6.30 1.17 -14.41
CA CYS A 235 5.24 1.54 -15.34
C CYS A 235 4.75 0.37 -16.20
N ALA A 236 3.49 -0.02 -15.99
CA ALA A 236 2.65 -0.43 -17.11
C ALA A 236 1.20 0.05 -16.92
N ASP A 237 0.63 0.00 -15.71
CA ASP A 237 -0.77 0.38 -15.45
C ASP A 237 -1.03 0.73 -13.96
N ARG A 238 0.00 1.17 -13.23
CA ARG A 238 -0.04 1.30 -11.76
C ARG A 238 0.09 2.75 -11.32
N HIS A 239 -0.46 3.09 -10.16
CA HIS A 239 -0.29 4.44 -9.59
C HIS A 239 1.13 4.61 -9.10
N ILE A 240 1.79 5.69 -9.52
CA ILE A 240 3.16 6.00 -9.12
C ILE A 240 3.13 7.24 -8.21
N SER A 241 3.78 7.10 -7.06
CA SER A 241 3.98 8.16 -6.09
C SER A 241 5.46 8.49 -5.99
N SER A 242 5.86 9.62 -6.56
CA SER A 242 7.20 10.16 -6.34
C SER A 242 7.34 10.65 -4.90
N TRP A 243 8.48 10.35 -4.29
CA TRP A 243 8.74 10.59 -2.87
C TRP A 243 10.09 11.27 -2.65
N GLU A 244 10.23 11.99 -1.52
CA GLU A 244 11.39 12.83 -1.27
C GLU A 244 12.68 11.98 -1.22
N PRO A 245 13.73 12.28 -2.03
CA PRO A 245 14.89 11.39 -2.16
C PRO A 245 15.60 11.05 -0.85
N HIS A 246 15.67 11.99 0.10
CA HIS A 246 16.31 11.79 1.42
C HIS A 246 15.64 10.70 2.27
N GLN A 247 14.37 10.37 1.98
CA GLN A 247 13.66 9.27 2.64
C GLN A 247 14.20 7.89 2.23
N PHE A 248 14.92 7.83 1.10
CA PHE A 248 15.61 6.63 0.62
C PHE A 248 17.10 6.62 1.01
N ASP A 249 17.58 7.60 1.78
CA ASP A 249 18.95 7.57 2.31
C ASP A 249 19.09 6.44 3.32
N LEU A 250 20.19 5.68 3.24
CA LEU A 250 20.38 4.48 4.07
C LEU A 250 20.27 4.78 5.57
N ALA A 251 20.84 5.89 6.03
CA ALA A 251 20.81 6.27 7.44
C ALA A 251 19.38 6.62 7.90
N THR A 252 18.66 7.41 7.11
CA THR A 252 17.27 7.81 7.37
C THR A 252 16.34 6.59 7.37
N ALA A 253 16.45 5.74 6.34
CA ALA A 253 15.64 4.54 6.19
C ALA A 253 15.89 3.55 7.34
N ARG A 254 17.16 3.32 7.70
CA ARG A 254 17.54 2.46 8.84
C ARG A 254 17.00 3.00 10.16
N ALA A 255 17.14 4.30 10.42
CA ALA A 255 16.61 4.93 11.62
C ALA A 255 15.07 4.80 11.71
N SER A 256 14.37 4.92 10.57
CA SER A 256 12.92 4.70 10.49
C SER A 256 12.53 3.28 10.91
N LEU A 257 13.20 2.25 10.36
CA LEU A 257 12.94 0.86 10.71
C LEU A 257 13.25 0.55 12.18
N HIS A 258 14.37 1.04 12.71
CA HIS A 258 14.70 0.87 14.14
C HIS A 258 13.61 1.43 15.06
N ARG A 259 13.11 2.62 14.74
CA ARG A 259 12.08 3.29 15.53
C ARG A 259 10.74 2.55 15.46
N VAL A 260 10.33 2.12 14.27
CA VAL A 260 9.02 1.46 14.09
C VAL A 260 9.00 0.07 14.72
N PHE A 261 10.07 -0.71 14.56
CA PHE A 261 10.13 -2.06 15.14
C PHE A 261 10.65 -2.10 16.59
N GLY A 262 11.18 -0.98 17.10
CA GLY A 262 11.73 -0.92 18.46
C GLY A 262 12.98 -1.80 18.65
N VAL A 263 13.80 -1.95 17.60
CA VAL A 263 14.97 -2.84 17.60
C VAL A 263 16.28 -2.07 17.49
N ALA A 264 17.37 -2.61 18.07
CA ALA A 264 18.71 -2.03 17.98
C ALA A 264 19.48 -2.43 16.71
N SER A 265 19.13 -3.55 16.09
CA SER A 265 19.73 -4.06 14.84
C SER A 265 18.66 -4.67 13.94
N LEU A 266 18.94 -4.79 12.64
CA LEU A 266 18.08 -5.44 11.65
C LEU A 266 18.52 -6.88 11.36
N VAL A 267 19.46 -7.42 12.16
CA VAL A 267 19.94 -8.80 12.06
C VAL A 267 18.80 -9.80 12.20
N GLY A 268 17.88 -9.57 13.14
CA GLY A 268 16.72 -10.43 13.36
C GLY A 268 15.75 -10.48 12.17
N PHE A 269 15.79 -9.49 11.28
CA PHE A 269 14.98 -9.44 10.06
C PHE A 269 15.74 -9.95 8.82
N GLY A 270 17.04 -10.23 8.93
CA GLY A 270 17.86 -10.76 7.84
C GLY A 270 18.30 -9.74 6.77
N CYS A 271 18.10 -8.44 7.00
CA CYS A 271 18.45 -7.37 6.04
C CYS A 271 19.62 -6.47 6.47
N GLU A 272 20.28 -6.74 7.60
CA GLU A 272 21.37 -5.89 8.14
C GLU A 272 22.42 -5.50 7.09
N ASP A 273 22.83 -6.47 6.27
CA ASP A 273 23.84 -6.33 5.20
C ASP A 273 23.24 -6.07 3.80
N ARG A 274 21.95 -5.72 3.72
CA ARG A 274 21.21 -5.48 2.46
C ARG A 274 20.77 -4.01 2.37
N PRO A 275 21.69 -3.08 2.08
CA PRO A 275 21.42 -1.64 2.12
C PRO A 275 20.28 -1.22 1.19
N MET A 276 20.14 -1.83 0.01
CA MET A 276 19.06 -1.45 -0.91
C MET A 276 17.69 -1.88 -0.39
N ALA A 277 17.60 -3.07 0.21
CA ALA A 277 16.37 -3.54 0.86
C ALA A 277 15.98 -2.62 2.03
N ILE A 278 16.95 -2.20 2.84
CA ILE A 278 16.74 -1.24 3.95
C ILE A 278 16.21 0.09 3.42
N ARG A 279 16.83 0.65 2.37
CA ARG A 279 16.41 1.93 1.77
C ARG A 279 14.96 1.87 1.29
N ALA A 280 14.60 0.84 0.53
CA ALA A 280 13.24 0.66 0.04
C ALA A 280 12.23 0.51 1.18
N ALA A 281 12.54 -0.32 2.19
CA ALA A 281 11.67 -0.59 3.33
C ALA A 281 11.48 0.65 4.23
N GLY A 282 12.56 1.36 4.55
CA GLY A 282 12.48 2.57 5.38
C GLY A 282 11.73 3.71 4.69
N ALA A 283 11.90 3.87 3.37
CA ALA A 283 11.13 4.84 2.59
C ALA A 283 9.63 4.49 2.56
N LEU A 284 9.29 3.20 2.42
CA LEU A 284 7.91 2.71 2.48
C LEU A 284 7.27 3.03 3.84
N VAL A 285 7.98 2.75 4.93
CA VAL A 285 7.53 3.08 6.29
C VAL A 285 7.32 4.58 6.45
N ALA A 286 8.27 5.42 6.04
CA ALA A 286 8.14 6.87 6.14
C ALA A 286 6.93 7.40 5.33
N TYR A 287 6.64 6.79 4.18
CA TYR A 287 5.45 7.11 3.39
C TYR A 287 4.15 6.73 4.12
N LEU A 288 4.12 5.55 4.76
CA LEU A 288 2.99 5.10 5.57
C LEU A 288 2.73 6.02 6.76
N GLU A 289 3.78 6.54 7.42
CA GLU A 289 3.62 7.49 8.53
C GLU A 289 3.03 8.84 8.08
N ARG A 290 3.40 9.32 6.88
CA ARG A 290 2.81 10.56 6.35
C ARG A 290 1.36 10.36 5.94
N THR A 291 1.04 9.21 5.35
CA THR A 291 -0.33 8.91 4.90
C THR A 291 -1.25 8.56 6.07
N HIS A 292 -0.74 7.99 7.15
CA HIS A 292 -1.49 7.63 8.36
C HIS A 292 -0.87 8.25 9.62
N ARG A 293 -1.12 9.55 9.85
CA ARG A 293 -0.52 10.33 10.95
C ARG A 293 -0.85 9.81 12.35
N THR A 294 -2.02 9.25 12.56
CA THR A 294 -2.48 8.86 13.90
C THR A 294 -2.12 7.45 14.32
N ARG A 295 -1.97 6.52 13.38
CA ARG A 295 -1.69 5.10 13.64
C ARG A 295 -1.02 4.47 12.43
N LEU A 296 0.22 4.03 12.58
CA LEU A 296 0.82 3.15 11.58
C LEU A 296 -0.03 1.87 11.44
N PRO A 297 -0.19 1.35 10.22
CA PRO A 297 -0.75 0.03 10.01
C PRO A 297 0.01 -1.05 10.79
N LEU A 298 -0.62 -2.22 10.96
CA LEU A 298 -0.03 -3.37 11.64
C LEU A 298 1.25 -3.77 10.91
N LEU A 299 2.42 -3.29 11.32
CA LEU A 299 3.72 -3.73 10.81
C LEU A 299 4.40 -4.46 11.96
N ASP A 300 4.09 -5.75 12.10
CA ASP A 300 4.54 -6.60 13.21
C ASP A 300 5.90 -7.27 12.95
N GLY A 301 6.34 -7.30 11.70
CA GLY A 301 7.66 -7.78 11.31
C GLY A 301 8.10 -7.30 9.93
N LEU A 302 9.33 -7.64 9.57
CA LEU A 302 9.89 -7.43 8.24
C LEU A 302 10.51 -8.74 7.76
N ILE A 303 10.03 -9.26 6.64
CA ILE A 303 10.57 -10.49 6.04
C ILE A 303 11.55 -10.12 4.94
N THR A 304 12.82 -10.44 5.14
CA THR A 304 13.79 -10.41 4.04
C THR A 304 13.72 -11.71 3.27
N TYR A 305 13.54 -11.62 1.95
CA TYR A 305 13.47 -12.80 1.08
C TYR A 305 14.41 -12.67 -0.11
N ASP A 306 14.74 -13.81 -0.70
CA ASP A 306 15.56 -13.91 -1.91
C ASP A 306 14.70 -14.47 -3.06
N PRO A 307 14.36 -13.63 -4.07
CA PRO A 307 13.59 -14.06 -5.22
C PRO A 307 14.20 -15.23 -6.01
N SER A 308 15.51 -15.46 -5.91
CA SER A 308 16.19 -16.55 -6.61
C SER A 308 15.85 -17.95 -6.08
N THR A 309 15.24 -18.03 -4.89
CA THR A 309 14.80 -19.30 -4.27
C THR A 309 13.53 -19.89 -4.90
N TYR A 310 12.85 -19.12 -5.76
CA TYR A 310 11.62 -19.52 -6.45
C TYR A 310 11.84 -19.64 -7.96
N LEU A 311 10.92 -20.32 -8.64
CA LEU A 311 10.94 -20.38 -10.10
C LEU A 311 10.75 -18.97 -10.67
N ARG A 312 11.76 -18.50 -11.41
CA ARG A 312 11.72 -17.19 -12.06
C ARG A 312 10.82 -17.25 -13.28
N LEU A 313 9.77 -16.42 -13.28
CA LEU A 313 8.86 -16.23 -14.39
C LEU A 313 8.91 -14.77 -14.82
N ASP A 314 9.25 -14.52 -16.09
CA ASP A 314 9.21 -13.17 -16.64
C ASP A 314 7.76 -12.68 -16.84
N PRO A 315 7.53 -11.36 -16.93
CA PRO A 315 6.18 -10.82 -17.07
C PRO A 315 5.42 -11.33 -18.31
N TYR A 316 6.12 -11.64 -19.41
CA TYR A 316 5.49 -12.20 -20.61
C TYR A 316 5.05 -13.64 -20.37
N SER A 317 5.91 -14.48 -19.79
CA SER A 317 5.55 -15.85 -19.41
C SER A 317 4.34 -15.88 -18.47
N ARG A 318 4.29 -15.01 -17.45
CA ARG A 318 3.13 -14.92 -16.53
C ARG A 318 1.82 -14.59 -17.26
N ARG A 319 1.87 -13.63 -18.19
CA ARG A 319 0.72 -13.21 -19.00
C ARG A 319 0.28 -14.27 -20.03
N ASN A 320 1.25 -14.97 -20.62
CA ASN A 320 0.99 -16.02 -21.62
C ASN A 320 0.44 -17.30 -20.96
N LEU A 321 0.83 -17.57 -19.71
CA LEU A 321 0.30 -18.66 -18.91
C LEU A 321 -1.01 -18.32 -18.20
N ASP A 322 -1.51 -17.09 -18.34
CA ASP A 322 -2.76 -16.65 -17.72
C ASP A 322 -2.82 -16.93 -16.21
N LEU A 323 -1.70 -16.70 -15.51
CA LEU A 323 -1.58 -17.09 -14.10
C LEU A 323 -2.50 -16.29 -13.18
N ASP A 324 -2.55 -14.97 -13.40
CA ASP A 324 -3.22 -14.02 -12.52
C ASP A 324 -4.33 -13.25 -13.25
N ASP A 325 -5.33 -12.80 -12.48
CA ASP A 325 -6.30 -11.83 -12.98
C ASP A 325 -5.68 -10.42 -12.91
N ASP A 326 -5.43 -9.82 -14.06
CA ASP A 326 -4.86 -8.46 -14.15
C ASP A 326 -5.76 -7.37 -13.54
N GLY A 327 -6.99 -7.68 -13.10
CA GLY A 327 -7.96 -6.76 -12.50
C GLY A 327 -8.49 -5.66 -13.44
N SER A 328 -7.74 -5.31 -14.48
CA SER A 328 -8.00 -4.25 -15.45
C SER A 328 -8.77 -4.75 -16.68
N THR A 329 -8.65 -6.03 -17.03
CA THR A 329 -9.17 -6.59 -18.29
C THR A 329 -10.66 -6.96 -18.27
N GLY A 330 -11.38 -6.68 -17.18
CA GLY A 330 -12.83 -6.92 -17.08
C GLY A 330 -13.73 -5.70 -17.32
N ALA A 331 -13.21 -4.48 -17.31
CA ALA A 331 -14.06 -3.27 -17.26
C ALA A 331 -14.06 -2.40 -18.54
N ARG A 332 -13.05 -2.51 -19.41
CA ARG A 332 -12.90 -1.61 -20.58
C ARG A 332 -13.36 -2.17 -21.91
N GLY A 333 -13.92 -3.39 -21.95
CA GLY A 333 -14.14 -4.05 -23.24
C GLY A 333 -15.25 -5.10 -23.31
N GLY A 334 -16.26 -5.10 -22.43
CA GLY A 334 -17.52 -5.85 -22.59
C GLY A 334 -17.46 -7.36 -22.91
N GLY A 335 -16.28 -7.95 -22.98
CA GLY A 335 -16.05 -9.34 -23.34
C GLY A 335 -16.14 -10.26 -22.13
N PRO A 336 -16.29 -11.57 -22.35
CA PRO A 336 -16.26 -12.54 -21.25
C PRO A 336 -14.94 -12.42 -20.50
N ALA A 337 -15.02 -12.37 -19.17
CA ALA A 337 -13.84 -12.27 -18.31
C ALA A 337 -12.87 -13.43 -18.62
N ARG A 338 -11.64 -13.10 -19.02
CA ARG A 338 -10.57 -14.07 -19.37
C ARG A 338 -10.44 -15.11 -18.26
N VAL A 339 -10.46 -16.40 -18.63
CA VAL A 339 -10.29 -17.50 -17.68
C VAL A 339 -8.81 -17.63 -17.38
N THR A 340 -8.42 -17.44 -16.12
CA THR A 340 -7.05 -17.53 -15.63
C THR A 340 -6.87 -18.79 -14.80
N LEU A 341 -5.63 -19.25 -14.65
CA LEU A 341 -5.30 -20.42 -13.83
C LEU A 341 -5.80 -20.24 -12.40
N VAL A 342 -5.59 -19.05 -11.81
CA VAL A 342 -6.08 -18.76 -10.47
C VAL A 342 -7.61 -18.88 -10.37
N ARG A 343 -8.38 -18.39 -11.35
CA ARG A 343 -9.85 -18.52 -11.33
C ARG A 343 -10.34 -19.96 -11.41
N VAL A 344 -9.58 -20.83 -12.06
CA VAL A 344 -9.89 -22.26 -12.15
C VAL A 344 -9.55 -22.99 -10.84
N LEU A 345 -8.47 -22.58 -10.16
CA LEU A 345 -7.97 -23.27 -8.97
C LEU A 345 -8.49 -22.72 -7.63
N ASP A 346 -8.98 -21.46 -7.59
CA ASP A 346 -9.38 -20.78 -6.35
C ASP A 346 -10.74 -21.26 -5.79
N GLU A 347 -10.72 -22.47 -5.25
CA GLU A 347 -11.80 -23.12 -4.49
C GLU A 347 -11.63 -22.95 -2.96
N ALA A 348 -10.83 -21.97 -2.55
CA ALA A 348 -10.57 -21.67 -1.15
C ALA A 348 -11.86 -21.20 -0.45
N ARG A 349 -12.04 -21.65 0.79
CA ARG A 349 -13.21 -21.31 1.62
C ARG A 349 -13.05 -19.99 2.38
N THR A 350 -11.82 -19.47 2.46
CA THR A 350 -11.49 -18.24 3.20
C THR A 350 -10.77 -17.24 2.30
N PRO A 351 -10.94 -15.93 2.51
CA PRO A 351 -10.20 -14.89 1.77
C PRO A 351 -8.67 -15.02 1.89
N VAL A 352 -8.16 -15.35 3.09
CA VAL A 352 -6.73 -15.60 3.32
C VAL A 352 -6.22 -16.80 2.51
N GLY A 353 -7.03 -17.86 2.36
CA GLY A 353 -6.69 -19.02 1.53
C GLY A 353 -6.56 -18.65 0.04
N SER A 354 -7.46 -17.81 -0.47
CA SER A 354 -7.37 -17.30 -1.84
C SER A 354 -6.12 -16.44 -2.07
N ARG A 355 -5.77 -15.57 -1.11
CA ARG A 355 -4.52 -14.78 -1.16
C ARG A 355 -3.28 -15.67 -1.13
N MET A 356 -3.27 -16.68 -0.27
CA MET A 356 -2.19 -17.66 -0.16
C MET A 356 -1.99 -18.45 -1.45
N LEU A 357 -3.06 -18.92 -2.09
CA LEU A 357 -3.00 -19.61 -3.37
C LEU A 357 -2.37 -18.72 -4.47
N ARG A 358 -2.79 -17.45 -4.55
CA ARG A 358 -2.21 -16.47 -5.48
C ARG A 358 -0.72 -16.28 -5.23
N ARG A 359 -0.30 -16.14 -3.96
CA ARG A 359 1.12 -16.06 -3.59
C ARG A 359 1.89 -17.30 -4.07
N TRP A 360 1.35 -18.50 -3.84
CA TRP A 360 1.98 -19.76 -4.23
C TRP A 360 2.12 -19.92 -5.75
N LEU A 361 1.10 -19.54 -6.52
CA LEU A 361 1.18 -19.51 -7.99
C LEU A 361 2.20 -18.47 -8.47
N GLY A 362 2.31 -17.34 -7.76
CA GLY A 362 3.28 -16.30 -8.05
C GLY A 362 4.72 -16.62 -7.68
N GLN A 363 4.94 -17.55 -6.74
CA GLN A 363 6.25 -17.97 -6.21
C GLN A 363 6.35 -19.50 -6.15
N PRO A 364 6.45 -20.20 -7.29
CA PRO A 364 6.60 -21.65 -7.28
C PRO A 364 7.91 -22.06 -6.59
N LEU A 365 7.84 -23.05 -5.70
CA LEU A 365 9.00 -23.51 -4.94
C LEU A 365 10.00 -24.24 -5.85
N CYS A 366 11.30 -24.08 -5.57
CA CYS A 366 12.37 -24.89 -6.16
C CYS A 366 12.85 -26.01 -5.23
N ASP A 367 12.57 -25.92 -3.92
CA ASP A 367 12.98 -26.92 -2.94
C ASP A 367 12.07 -28.16 -2.97
N VAL A 368 12.65 -29.30 -3.35
CA VAL A 368 11.94 -30.59 -3.47
C VAL A 368 11.32 -31.01 -2.15
N GLN A 369 11.98 -30.79 -1.00
CA GLN A 369 11.44 -31.22 0.29
C GLN A 369 10.18 -30.43 0.66
N SER A 370 10.17 -29.12 0.43
CA SER A 370 9.01 -28.28 0.65
C SER A 370 7.87 -28.58 -0.33
N ILE A 371 8.18 -28.94 -1.57
CA ILE A 371 7.17 -29.42 -2.53
C ILE A 371 6.55 -30.74 -2.05
N SER A 372 7.37 -31.72 -1.66
CA SER A 372 6.89 -33.01 -1.17
C SER A 372 6.01 -32.86 0.07
N ARG A 373 6.39 -32.01 1.05
CA ARG A 373 5.54 -31.74 2.22
C ARG A 373 4.15 -31.22 1.85
N ARG A 374 4.04 -30.35 0.83
CA ARG A 374 2.74 -29.87 0.33
C ARG A 374 1.96 -31.01 -0.34
N HIS A 375 2.63 -31.86 -1.13
CA HIS A 375 1.99 -33.01 -1.76
C HIS A 375 1.47 -34.02 -0.74
N ASP A 376 2.22 -34.32 0.32
CA ASP A 376 1.81 -35.25 1.38
C ASP A 376 0.54 -34.76 2.09
N ALA A 377 0.47 -33.45 2.39
CA ALA A 377 -0.72 -32.84 2.99
C ALA A 377 -1.95 -32.92 2.04
N VAL A 378 -1.76 -32.66 0.75
CA VAL A 378 -2.81 -32.80 -0.26
C VAL A 378 -3.27 -34.26 -0.36
N GLU A 379 -2.33 -35.20 -0.45
CA GLU A 379 -2.63 -36.63 -0.54
C GLU A 379 -3.43 -37.12 0.68
N GLY A 380 -3.10 -36.67 1.88
CA GLY A 380 -3.86 -36.94 3.09
C GLY A 380 -5.33 -36.54 2.95
N PHE A 381 -5.60 -35.31 2.52
CA PHE A 381 -6.97 -34.85 2.31
C PHE A 381 -7.66 -35.51 1.10
N VAL A 382 -6.92 -35.93 0.07
CA VAL A 382 -7.49 -36.67 -1.08
C VAL A 382 -8.00 -38.03 -0.63
N ARG A 383 -7.19 -38.76 0.16
CA ARG A 383 -7.52 -40.09 0.68
C ARG A 383 -8.66 -40.05 1.71
N ASP A 384 -8.73 -39.02 2.55
CA ASP A 384 -9.80 -38.83 3.53
C ASP A 384 -10.84 -37.78 3.09
N GLY A 385 -11.72 -38.17 2.17
CA GLY A 385 -12.75 -37.28 1.62
C GLY A 385 -13.75 -36.75 2.66
N ALA A 386 -14.07 -37.56 3.69
CA ALA A 386 -15.00 -37.15 4.75
C ALA A 386 -14.37 -36.07 5.64
N ARG A 387 -13.12 -36.26 6.06
CA ARG A 387 -12.36 -35.25 6.82
C ARG A 387 -12.17 -33.98 6.00
N ARG A 388 -11.87 -34.10 4.71
CA ARG A 388 -11.75 -32.94 3.79
C ARG A 388 -13.03 -32.11 3.74
N GLU A 389 -14.20 -32.73 3.58
CA GLU A 389 -15.46 -31.97 3.51
C GLU A 389 -15.86 -31.35 4.85
N MET A 390 -15.59 -32.04 5.96
CA MET A 390 -15.77 -31.50 7.30
C MET A 390 -14.89 -30.26 7.53
N VAL A 391 -13.59 -30.34 7.23
CA VAL A 391 -12.67 -29.18 7.33
C VAL A 391 -13.11 -28.05 6.40
N ARG A 392 -13.53 -28.34 5.16
CA ARG A 392 -14.06 -27.31 4.24
C ARG A 392 -15.31 -26.62 4.78
N THR A 393 -16.21 -27.37 5.41
CA THR A 393 -17.43 -26.82 6.03
C THR A 393 -17.07 -25.90 7.20
N ILE A 394 -16.13 -26.31 8.04
CA ILE A 394 -15.66 -25.51 9.17
C ILE A 394 -14.97 -24.22 8.67
N LEU A 395 -14.07 -24.33 7.70
CA LEU A 395 -13.39 -23.19 7.07
C LEU A 395 -14.36 -22.20 6.45
N GLY A 396 -15.52 -22.64 5.94
CA GLY A 396 -16.55 -21.74 5.42
C GLY A 396 -17.14 -20.77 6.45
N ARG A 397 -16.93 -21.03 7.76
CA ARG A 397 -17.33 -20.13 8.86
C ARG A 397 -16.22 -19.16 9.27
N VAL A 398 -15.00 -19.35 8.78
CA VAL A 398 -13.84 -18.49 9.09
C VAL A 398 -13.90 -17.26 8.18
N ALA A 399 -14.02 -16.09 8.79
CA ALA A 399 -14.00 -14.81 8.09
C ALA A 399 -12.55 -14.41 7.70
N ASP A 400 -12.38 -13.22 7.15
CA ASP A 400 -11.06 -12.65 6.85
C ASP A 400 -10.34 -12.21 8.14
N ILE A 401 -9.91 -13.18 8.95
CA ILE A 401 -9.36 -12.94 10.29
C ILE A 401 -8.12 -12.06 10.25
N GLU A 402 -7.28 -12.17 9.22
CA GLU A 402 -6.07 -11.37 9.01
C GLU A 402 -6.42 -9.86 8.95
N ARG A 403 -7.38 -9.49 8.08
CA ARG A 403 -7.84 -8.09 7.99
C ARG A 403 -8.65 -7.63 9.19
N LEU A 404 -9.46 -8.52 9.76
CA LEU A 404 -10.26 -8.20 10.95
C LEU A 404 -9.37 -7.94 12.17
N ALA A 405 -8.29 -8.70 12.35
CA ALA A 405 -7.29 -8.49 13.39
C ALA A 405 -6.57 -7.15 13.20
N GLY A 406 -6.17 -6.81 11.97
CA GLY A 406 -5.61 -5.50 11.62
C GLY A 406 -6.56 -4.34 11.95
N ARG A 407 -7.86 -4.50 11.69
CA ARG A 407 -8.87 -3.49 12.07
C ARG A 407 -9.05 -3.38 13.59
N ALA A 408 -9.01 -4.50 14.30
CA ALA A 408 -9.14 -4.53 15.75
C ALA A 408 -7.95 -3.85 16.44
N SER A 409 -6.71 -4.15 16.01
CA SER A 409 -5.50 -3.52 16.54
C SER A 409 -5.48 -2.01 16.29
N GLN A 410 -5.99 -1.57 15.14
CA GLN A 410 -6.14 -0.15 14.80
C GLN A 410 -7.34 0.53 15.49
N ARG A 411 -8.10 -0.18 16.32
CA ARG A 411 -9.35 0.28 16.98
C ARG A 411 -10.40 0.80 15.99
N LEU A 412 -10.48 0.16 14.83
CA LEU A 412 -11.47 0.42 13.77
C LEU A 412 -12.55 -0.67 13.69
N ALA A 413 -12.41 -1.74 14.49
CA ALA A 413 -13.33 -2.87 14.49
C ALA A 413 -14.74 -2.48 14.96
N SER A 414 -15.74 -2.84 14.18
CA SER A 414 -17.15 -2.75 14.55
C SER A 414 -17.58 -3.90 15.47
N PRO A 415 -18.75 -3.83 16.15
CA PRO A 415 -19.30 -4.98 16.89
C PRO A 415 -19.48 -6.23 16.01
N ARG A 416 -19.77 -6.06 14.72
CA ARG A 416 -19.86 -7.16 13.75
C ARG A 416 -18.48 -7.76 13.46
N ASP A 417 -17.45 -6.91 13.36
CA ASP A 417 -16.06 -7.35 13.14
C ASP A 417 -15.61 -8.22 14.31
N LEU A 418 -15.86 -7.79 15.56
CA LEU A 418 -15.51 -8.55 16.77
C LEU A 418 -16.26 -9.88 16.86
N HIS A 419 -17.53 -9.91 16.47
CA HIS A 419 -18.31 -11.15 16.40
C HIS A 419 -17.76 -12.12 15.34
N ALA A 420 -17.34 -11.61 14.17
CA ALA A 420 -16.73 -12.41 13.12
C ALA A 420 -15.37 -12.98 13.56
N ILE A 421 -14.55 -12.20 14.28
CA ILE A 421 -13.30 -12.68 14.89
C ILE A 421 -13.60 -13.84 15.85
N ARG A 422 -14.50 -13.65 16.82
CA ARG A 422 -14.90 -14.70 17.77
C ARG A 422 -15.34 -15.99 17.06
N THR A 423 -16.20 -15.85 16.05
CA THR A 423 -16.72 -17.00 15.29
C THR A 423 -15.61 -17.74 14.56
N SER A 424 -14.68 -16.99 13.96
CA SER A 424 -13.52 -17.55 13.26
C SER A 424 -12.59 -18.30 14.22
N LEU A 425 -12.30 -17.73 15.40
CA LEU A 425 -11.47 -18.37 16.43
C LEU A 425 -12.06 -19.70 16.93
N ILE A 426 -13.38 -19.74 17.15
CA ILE A 426 -14.08 -20.96 17.54
C ILE A 426 -13.99 -22.02 16.42
N ALA A 427 -14.18 -21.59 15.16
CA ALA A 427 -14.08 -22.48 14.01
C ALA A 427 -12.65 -23.03 13.85
N SER A 428 -11.60 -22.20 13.98
CA SER A 428 -10.20 -22.66 13.93
C SER A 428 -9.90 -23.74 14.97
N ALA A 429 -10.38 -23.56 16.21
CA ALA A 429 -10.21 -24.57 17.26
C ALA A 429 -11.00 -25.87 16.98
N GLU A 430 -12.09 -25.81 16.22
CA GLU A 430 -12.84 -26.99 15.76
C GLU A 430 -12.07 -27.75 14.67
N ILE A 431 -11.40 -27.03 13.75
CA ILE A 431 -10.55 -27.63 12.71
C ILE A 431 -9.48 -28.52 13.32
N SER A 432 -8.73 -28.01 14.32
CA SER A 432 -7.65 -28.75 14.99
C SER A 432 -8.12 -30.03 15.68
N ARG A 433 -9.42 -30.14 16.01
CA ARG A 433 -10.03 -31.31 16.65
C ARG A 433 -10.69 -32.29 15.68
N THR A 434 -10.56 -32.07 14.37
CA THR A 434 -11.23 -32.93 13.38
C THR A 434 -10.59 -34.33 13.37
N PRO A 435 -11.36 -35.41 13.66
CA PRO A 435 -10.81 -36.75 13.75
C PRO A 435 -10.36 -37.28 12.39
N ALA A 436 -9.35 -38.16 12.40
CA ALA A 436 -8.98 -38.95 11.23
C ALA A 436 -10.03 -40.04 10.99
N SER A 437 -10.31 -40.36 9.72
CA SER A 437 -11.07 -41.57 9.40
C SER A 437 -10.30 -42.82 9.85
N GLY A 438 -11.00 -43.77 10.49
CA GLY A 438 -10.39 -44.99 11.02
C GLY A 438 -9.66 -45.85 9.98
N ALA A 439 -9.94 -45.65 8.68
CA ALA A 439 -9.28 -46.36 7.59
C ALA A 439 -7.87 -45.84 7.23
N ILE A 440 -7.48 -44.65 7.69
CA ILE A 440 -6.25 -43.94 7.24
C ILE A 440 -5.33 -43.60 8.43
N SER A 441 -5.78 -43.88 9.67
CA SER A 441 -5.05 -43.57 10.90
C SER A 441 -3.66 -44.21 10.93
N GLY A 442 -2.63 -43.42 11.23
CA GLY A 442 -1.23 -43.89 11.37
C GLY A 442 -0.44 -44.01 10.05
N THR A 443 -1.01 -43.58 8.92
CA THR A 443 -0.28 -43.48 7.65
C THR A 443 0.56 -42.19 7.60
N VAL A 444 1.58 -42.14 6.73
CA VAL A 444 2.38 -40.91 6.48
C VAL A 444 1.46 -39.74 6.09
N ALA A 445 0.41 -40.00 5.34
CA ALA A 445 -0.56 -39.00 4.90
C ALA A 445 -1.41 -38.46 6.07
N ASP A 446 -1.76 -39.31 7.05
CA ASP A 446 -2.45 -38.86 8.28
C ASP A 446 -1.52 -38.05 9.19
N LEU A 447 -0.24 -38.45 9.30
CA LEU A 447 0.78 -37.67 10.02
C LEU A 447 0.99 -36.29 9.40
N ALA A 448 0.97 -36.19 8.06
CA ALA A 448 1.06 -34.92 7.36
C ALA A 448 -0.14 -34.00 7.66
N ILE A 449 -1.37 -34.54 7.66
CA ILE A 449 -2.55 -33.76 8.07
C ILE A 449 -2.45 -33.34 9.54
N GLN A 450 -2.06 -34.25 10.43
CA GLN A 450 -1.91 -33.95 11.85
C GLN A 450 -0.89 -32.85 12.09
N ALA A 451 0.25 -32.88 11.39
CA ALA A 451 1.24 -31.81 11.47
C ALA A 451 0.63 -30.44 11.11
N VAL A 452 -0.11 -30.37 9.99
CA VAL A 452 -0.81 -29.13 9.57
C VAL A 452 -1.85 -28.69 10.60
N LEU A 453 -2.62 -29.61 11.18
CA LEU A 453 -3.64 -29.28 12.18
C LEU A 453 -3.05 -28.84 13.53
N MET A 454 -1.88 -29.36 13.89
CA MET A 454 -1.16 -28.96 15.10
C MET A 454 -0.55 -27.56 14.99
N GLU A 455 -0.27 -27.08 13.77
CA GLU A 455 0.14 -25.70 13.52
C GLU A 455 -1.01 -24.70 13.67
N ILE A 456 -2.28 -25.16 13.73
CA ILE A 456 -3.43 -24.28 13.93
C ILE A 456 -3.56 -23.97 15.43
N ASP A 457 -2.94 -22.86 15.83
CA ASP A 457 -3.24 -22.19 17.09
C ASP A 457 -4.27 -21.07 16.81
N PRO A 458 -5.46 -21.06 17.45
CA PRO A 458 -6.41 -19.98 17.29
C PRO A 458 -5.86 -18.62 17.76
N CYS A 459 -4.79 -18.58 18.56
CA CYS A 459 -4.29 -17.37 19.22
C CYS A 459 -2.84 -16.98 18.84
N GLN A 460 -2.14 -17.73 17.97
CA GLN A 460 -0.85 -17.31 17.42
C GLN A 460 -0.97 -16.67 16.04
#